data_AF-A0A9P5XHW2-F1
#
_entry.id   AF-A0A9P5XHW2-F1
#
_cell.length_a   1.000
_cell.length_b   1.000
_cell.length_c   1.000
_cell.angle_alpha   90.00
_cell.angle_beta   90.00
_cell.angle_gamma   90.00
#
_symmetry.space_group_name_H-M   'P 1'
#
loop_
_entity.id
_entity.type
_entity.pdbx_description
1 polymer ?
#
loop_
_entity_poly.entity_id
_entity_poly.type
_entity_poly.pdbx_seq_one_letter_code
_entity_poly.pdbx_strand_id
1 'polypeptide(L)'
;MNNEQDESQRLSEAFTESLQQFLSLSPAEQSGLNEERINALLETLSTISEKELEELGHKDSTCSICMQSFLAILAEGETASVMESPALYSGELGVTRLNQPWQCGHLFCRRDITKWIKTGKPTCPMCRKSLIEPGSQPETQESTPQLPGHNQFALDVIMGLDHMFSDRTDAHFARAFDQRSRDDDGDDHSRNEYSGMYS
;
A
#
# COMPACT_ATOMS: atom_id res chain seq x y z
N MET A 1 -52.05 8.92 -38.99
CA MET A 1 -51.92 9.06 -37.52
C MET A 1 -51.28 7.84 -36.84
N ASN A 2 -51.06 6.70 -37.52
CA ASN A 2 -50.46 5.50 -36.91
C ASN A 2 -48.94 5.34 -37.13
N ASN A 3 -48.28 6.27 -37.84
CA ASN A 3 -46.89 6.09 -38.28
C ASN A 3 -45.86 6.67 -37.27
N GLU A 4 -46.24 7.67 -36.48
CA GLU A 4 -45.33 8.35 -35.55
C GLU A 4 -45.13 7.58 -34.23
N GLN A 5 -46.07 6.70 -33.88
CA GLN A 5 -45.97 5.85 -32.68
C GLN A 5 -45.03 4.64 -32.90
N ASP A 6 -44.89 4.15 -34.12
CA ASP A 6 -44.03 3.01 -34.48
C ASP A 6 -42.53 3.40 -34.44
N GLU A 7 -42.21 4.64 -34.86
CA GLU A 7 -40.83 5.14 -34.87
C GLU A 7 -40.28 5.36 -33.45
N SER A 8 -41.14 5.83 -32.53
CA SER A 8 -40.76 6.04 -31.13
C SER A 8 -40.50 4.72 -30.38
N GLN A 9 -41.24 3.66 -30.70
CA GLN A 9 -41.00 2.33 -30.13
C GLN A 9 -39.69 1.73 -30.63
N ARG A 10 -39.39 1.83 -31.94
CA ARG A 10 -38.14 1.33 -32.52
C ARG A 10 -36.88 2.02 -31.96
N LEU A 11 -36.95 3.32 -31.71
CA LEU A 11 -35.85 4.05 -31.09
C LEU A 11 -35.61 3.62 -29.64
N SER A 12 -36.68 3.34 -28.89
CA SER A 12 -36.56 2.88 -27.50
C SER A 12 -35.97 1.46 -27.41
N GLU A 13 -36.37 0.55 -28.30
CA GLU A 13 -35.87 -0.83 -28.34
C GLU A 13 -34.38 -0.86 -28.71
N ALA A 14 -33.98 -0.09 -29.73
CA ALA A 14 -32.57 0.05 -30.12
C ALA A 14 -31.71 0.64 -28.99
N PHE A 15 -32.26 1.57 -28.21
CA PHE A 15 -31.55 2.17 -27.06
C PHE A 15 -31.39 1.16 -25.91
N THR A 16 -32.40 0.34 -25.65
CA THR A 16 -32.31 -0.73 -24.63
C THR A 16 -31.37 -1.86 -25.02
N GLU A 17 -31.35 -2.28 -26.29
CA GLU A 17 -30.40 -3.30 -26.75
C GLU A 17 -28.96 -2.81 -26.62
N SER A 18 -28.70 -1.53 -26.93
CA SER A 18 -27.37 -0.95 -26.80
C SER A 18 -26.91 -0.84 -25.33
N LEU A 19 -27.81 -0.51 -24.40
CA LEU A 19 -27.53 -0.52 -22.96
C LEU A 19 -27.30 -1.93 -22.40
N GLN A 20 -28.04 -2.92 -22.90
CA GLN A 20 -27.90 -4.32 -22.49
C GLN A 20 -26.58 -4.92 -22.98
N GLN A 21 -26.10 -4.49 -24.15
CA GLN A 21 -24.80 -4.86 -24.69
C GLN A 21 -23.65 -4.21 -23.87
N PHE A 22 -23.82 -3.00 -23.35
CA PHE A 22 -22.85 -2.36 -22.45
C PHE A 22 -22.76 -3.03 -21.07
N LEU A 23 -23.88 -3.50 -20.53
CA LEU A 23 -23.95 -4.24 -19.26
C LEU A 23 -23.44 -5.70 -19.37
N SER A 24 -23.17 -6.17 -20.59
CA SER A 24 -22.66 -7.53 -20.84
C SER A 24 -21.14 -7.68 -20.77
N LEU A 25 -20.41 -6.58 -20.54
CA LEU A 25 -18.97 -6.66 -20.27
C LEU A 25 -18.71 -7.43 -18.98
N SER A 26 -18.01 -8.55 -19.12
CA SER A 26 -17.76 -9.46 -18.02
C SER A 26 -16.85 -8.81 -16.95
N PRO A 27 -17.01 -9.11 -15.65
CA PRO A 27 -16.11 -8.64 -14.60
C PRO A 27 -14.63 -9.00 -14.85
N ALA A 28 -14.38 -10.04 -15.64
CA ALA A 28 -13.05 -10.47 -16.04
C ALA A 28 -12.37 -9.47 -17.01
N GLU A 29 -13.11 -8.88 -17.95
CA GLU A 29 -12.59 -7.88 -18.88
C GLU A 29 -12.31 -6.54 -18.19
N GLN A 30 -13.13 -6.17 -17.19
CA GLN A 30 -12.86 -5.01 -16.35
C GLN A 30 -11.60 -5.20 -15.49
N SER A 31 -11.33 -6.44 -15.06
CA SER A 31 -10.15 -6.75 -14.25
C SER A 31 -8.84 -6.67 -15.06
N GLY A 32 -8.84 -7.14 -16.31
CA GLY A 32 -7.65 -7.06 -17.19
C GLY A 32 -7.24 -5.62 -17.51
N LEU A 33 -8.21 -4.75 -17.82
CA LEU A 33 -7.96 -3.32 -18.08
C LEU A 33 -7.42 -2.59 -16.83
N ASN A 34 -7.86 -3.00 -15.65
CA ASN A 34 -7.33 -2.46 -14.39
C ASN A 34 -5.88 -2.90 -14.17
N GLU A 35 -5.51 -4.13 -14.53
CA GLU A 35 -4.15 -4.64 -14.39
C GLU A 35 -3.16 -3.93 -15.33
N GLU A 36 -3.54 -3.70 -16.59
CA GLU A 36 -2.74 -2.92 -17.55
C GLU A 36 -2.50 -1.48 -17.07
N ARG A 37 -3.54 -0.83 -16.54
CA ARG A 37 -3.43 0.51 -15.94
C ARG A 37 -2.54 0.52 -14.71
N ILE A 38 -2.66 -0.49 -13.85
CA ILE A 38 -1.79 -0.65 -12.68
C ILE A 38 -0.34 -0.81 -13.14
N ASN A 39 -0.07 -1.67 -14.12
CA ASN A 39 1.29 -1.86 -14.64
C ASN A 39 1.86 -0.58 -15.25
N ALA A 40 1.06 0.16 -16.02
CA ALA A 40 1.47 1.47 -16.53
C ALA A 40 1.82 2.45 -15.40
N LEU A 41 1.03 2.49 -14.31
CA LEU A 41 1.37 3.30 -13.14
C LEU A 41 2.69 2.87 -12.50
N LEU A 42 2.95 1.57 -12.38
CA LEU A 42 4.18 1.04 -11.79
C LEU A 42 5.43 1.35 -12.63
N GLU A 43 5.30 1.43 -13.94
CA GLU A 43 6.37 1.85 -14.85
C GLU A 43 6.67 3.36 -14.73
N THR A 44 5.66 4.19 -14.49
CA THR A 44 5.84 5.63 -14.28
C THR A 44 6.42 6.02 -12.91
N LEU A 45 6.59 5.06 -12.00
CA LEU A 45 7.15 5.31 -10.67
C LEU A 45 8.63 5.68 -10.79
N SER A 46 8.95 6.93 -10.43
CA SER A 46 10.33 7.41 -10.40
C SER A 46 11.15 6.66 -9.34
N THR A 47 12.31 6.15 -9.73
CA THR A 47 13.32 5.61 -8.84
C THR A 47 14.18 6.74 -8.29
N ILE A 48 14.27 6.83 -6.97
CA ILE A 48 15.08 7.84 -6.27
C ILE A 48 16.47 7.26 -6.02
N SER A 49 17.51 8.05 -6.26
CA SER A 49 18.89 7.71 -5.90
C SER A 49 19.22 8.10 -4.44
N GLU A 50 20.31 7.58 -3.88
CA GLU A 50 20.76 7.96 -2.53
C GLU A 50 20.98 9.47 -2.40
N LYS A 51 21.57 10.10 -3.42
CA LYS A 51 21.84 11.55 -3.42
C LYS A 51 20.57 12.39 -3.33
N GLU A 52 19.54 12.04 -4.10
CA GLU A 52 18.23 12.72 -4.00
C GLU A 52 17.61 12.52 -2.62
N LEU A 53 17.80 11.35 -2.00
CA LEU A 53 17.29 11.07 -0.66
C LEU A 53 17.95 11.97 0.39
N GLU A 54 19.25 12.24 0.23
CA GLU A 54 20.00 13.19 1.05
C GLU A 54 19.54 14.63 0.84
N GLU A 55 19.33 15.05 -0.42
CA GLU A 55 18.82 16.38 -0.76
C GLU A 55 17.43 16.64 -0.19
N LEU A 56 16.58 15.61 -0.11
CA LEU A 56 15.26 15.68 0.51
C LEU A 56 15.29 15.61 2.04
N GLY A 57 16.45 15.37 2.66
CA GLY A 57 16.59 15.23 4.12
C GLY A 57 15.95 13.95 4.67
N HIS A 58 15.78 12.93 3.83
CA HIS A 58 15.10 11.67 4.18
C HIS A 58 16.07 10.50 4.39
N LYS A 59 17.36 10.79 4.63
CA LYS A 59 18.43 9.80 4.79
C LYS A 59 18.12 8.71 5.83
N ASP A 60 17.62 9.12 7.00
CA ASP A 60 17.34 8.20 8.12
C ASP A 60 15.88 7.74 8.18
N SER A 61 15.08 8.07 7.16
CA SER A 61 13.67 7.68 7.15
C SER A 61 13.49 6.22 6.69
N THR A 62 12.38 5.64 7.12
CA THR A 62 12.05 4.22 6.90
C THR A 62 10.79 4.09 6.07
N CYS A 63 10.71 3.04 5.27
CA CYS A 63 9.48 2.69 4.56
C CYS A 63 8.37 2.39 5.58
N SER A 64 7.21 3.06 5.48
CA SER A 64 6.11 2.84 6.44
C SER A 64 5.38 1.51 6.24
N ILE A 65 5.78 0.68 5.27
CA ILE A 65 5.16 -0.62 4.97
C ILE A 65 6.05 -1.75 5.52
N CYS A 66 7.30 -1.88 5.06
CA CYS A 66 8.24 -2.89 5.58
C CYS A 66 9.08 -2.45 6.79
N MET A 67 9.04 -1.17 7.19
CA MET A 67 9.86 -0.61 8.27
C MET A 67 11.38 -0.68 8.05
N GLN A 68 11.83 -0.99 6.84
CA GLN A 68 13.25 -0.98 6.48
C GLN A 68 13.71 0.45 6.15
N SER A 69 14.95 0.80 6.52
CA SER A 69 15.52 2.09 6.17
C SER A 69 15.73 2.21 4.67
N PHE A 70 15.54 3.41 4.13
CA PHE A 70 15.71 3.64 2.70
C PHE A 70 17.15 3.38 2.24
N LEU A 71 18.16 3.68 3.06
CA LEU A 71 19.55 3.32 2.78
C LEU A 71 19.76 1.81 2.66
N ALA A 72 19.17 1.02 3.56
CA ALA A 72 19.28 -0.44 3.48
C ALA A 72 18.63 -1.00 2.21
N ILE A 73 17.50 -0.44 1.80
CA ILE A 73 16.82 -0.82 0.55
C ILE A 73 17.65 -0.47 -0.69
N LEU A 74 18.29 0.71 -0.70
CA LEU A 74 19.16 1.12 -1.80
C LEU A 74 20.41 0.23 -1.88
N ALA A 75 21.06 -0.05 -0.75
CA ALA A 75 22.20 -0.96 -0.68
C ALA A 75 21.84 -2.39 -1.12
N GLU A 76 20.64 -2.90 -0.77
CA GLU A 76 20.12 -4.18 -1.28
C GLU A 76 19.98 -4.15 -2.81
N GLY A 77 19.49 -3.05 -3.37
CA GLY A 77 19.39 -2.86 -4.82
C GLY A 77 20.74 -2.89 -5.52
N GLU A 78 21.72 -2.18 -4.98
CA GLU A 78 23.08 -2.12 -5.55
C GLU A 78 23.79 -3.47 -5.46
N THR A 79 23.74 -4.13 -4.30
CA THR A 79 24.34 -5.45 -4.11
C THR A 79 23.69 -6.50 -5.00
N ALA A 80 22.35 -6.49 -5.14
CA ALA A 80 21.64 -7.39 -6.05
C ALA A 80 22.02 -7.13 -7.52
N SER A 81 22.22 -5.86 -7.91
CA SER A 81 22.65 -5.50 -9.26
C SER A 81 24.08 -5.97 -9.56
N VAL A 82 24.99 -5.90 -8.58
CA VAL A 82 26.39 -6.36 -8.76
C VAL A 82 26.47 -7.89 -8.80
N MET A 83 25.62 -8.58 -8.03
CA MET A 83 25.61 -10.03 -7.97
C MET A 83 24.78 -10.69 -9.09
N GLU A 84 24.27 -9.90 -10.05
CA GLU A 84 23.44 -10.31 -11.20
C GLU A 84 22.47 -11.46 -10.86
N SER A 85 21.86 -11.39 -9.68
CA SER A 85 21.12 -12.52 -9.13
C SER A 85 19.83 -12.70 -9.94
N PRO A 86 19.67 -13.81 -10.71
CA PRO A 86 18.53 -13.99 -11.61
C PRO A 86 17.18 -14.09 -10.89
N ALA A 87 17.21 -14.24 -9.55
CA ALA A 87 16.05 -14.42 -8.72
C ALA A 87 15.28 -13.12 -8.41
N LEU A 88 15.87 -11.94 -8.66
CA LEU A 88 15.25 -10.66 -8.33
C LEU A 88 15.07 -9.81 -9.59
N TYR A 89 13.82 -9.53 -9.94
CA TYR A 89 13.51 -8.56 -10.99
C TYR A 89 14.03 -7.18 -10.55
N SER A 90 14.96 -6.62 -11.31
CA SER A 90 15.55 -5.29 -11.09
C SER A 90 14.52 -4.16 -11.00
N GLY A 91 13.29 -4.38 -11.51
CA GLY A 91 12.18 -3.45 -11.39
C GLY A 91 11.52 -3.35 -10.01
N GLU A 92 11.81 -4.25 -9.06
CA GLU A 92 11.17 -4.25 -7.72
C GLU A 92 12.07 -3.69 -6.61
N LEU A 93 13.33 -3.42 -6.90
CA LEU A 93 14.31 -2.94 -5.94
C LEU A 93 14.41 -1.40 -5.95
N GLY A 94 14.79 -0.83 -4.81
CA GLY A 94 14.97 0.61 -4.64
C GLY A 94 13.81 1.34 -3.98
N VAL A 95 13.94 2.67 -3.93
CA VAL A 95 13.01 3.59 -3.29
C VAL A 95 12.30 4.39 -4.37
N THR A 96 11.00 4.62 -4.18
CA THR A 96 10.20 5.40 -5.12
C THR A 96 9.45 6.52 -4.42
N ARG A 97 9.31 7.63 -5.13
CA ARG A 97 8.53 8.81 -4.73
C ARG A 97 7.28 8.89 -5.57
N LEU A 98 6.16 9.18 -4.91
CA LEU A 98 4.91 9.48 -5.59
C LEU A 98 4.90 10.96 -6.06
N ASN A 99 5.54 11.25 -7.20
CA ASN A 99 5.80 12.62 -7.67
C ASN A 99 4.78 13.16 -8.70
N GLN A 100 3.71 12.44 -9.01
CA GLN A 100 2.68 12.97 -9.92
C GLN A 100 1.93 14.16 -9.28
N PRO A 101 1.38 15.09 -10.07
CA PRO A 101 0.74 16.30 -9.52
C PRO A 101 -0.50 16.01 -8.66
N TRP A 102 -1.19 14.89 -8.88
CA TRP A 102 -2.28 14.40 -8.03
C TRP A 102 -1.81 13.54 -6.85
N GLN A 103 -0.54 13.14 -6.84
CA GLN A 103 0.04 12.30 -5.80
C GLN A 103 0.56 13.12 -4.62
N CYS A 104 0.88 12.42 -3.53
CA CYS A 104 1.17 13.00 -2.23
C CYS A 104 2.65 13.28 -1.96
N GLY A 105 3.58 12.82 -2.80
CA GLY A 105 5.02 12.99 -2.59
C GLY A 105 5.66 12.03 -1.59
N HIS A 106 4.89 11.10 -1.01
CA HIS A 106 5.39 10.14 -0.04
C HIS A 106 6.37 9.11 -0.64
N LEU A 107 7.31 8.66 0.18
CA LEU A 107 8.37 7.71 -0.18
C LEU A 107 8.07 6.31 0.35
N PHE A 108 8.32 5.30 -0.48
CA PHE A 108 8.17 3.89 -0.14
C PHE A 108 9.22 3.03 -0.85
N CYS A 109 9.46 1.82 -0.35
CA CYS A 109 10.21 0.84 -1.14
C CYS A 109 9.36 0.40 -2.35
N ARG A 110 10.00 0.19 -3.49
CA ARG A 110 9.31 -0.12 -4.75
C ARG A 110 8.54 -1.43 -4.67
N ARG A 111 9.13 -2.45 -4.03
CA ARG A 111 8.53 -3.77 -3.77
C ARG A 111 7.16 -3.66 -3.10
N ASP A 112 7.06 -2.92 -1.99
CA ASP A 112 5.83 -2.90 -1.20
C ASP A 112 4.74 -2.03 -1.79
N ILE A 113 5.08 -0.85 -2.33
CA ILE A 113 4.07 -0.01 -2.99
C ILE A 113 3.52 -0.69 -4.24
N THR A 114 4.36 -1.46 -4.95
CA THR A 114 3.92 -2.28 -6.08
C THR A 114 2.91 -3.34 -5.65
N LYS A 115 3.22 -4.10 -4.59
CA LYS A 115 2.29 -5.08 -4.03
C LYS A 115 1.00 -4.43 -3.55
N TRP A 116 1.09 -3.26 -2.94
CA TRP A 116 -0.06 -2.51 -2.45
C TRP A 116 -1.03 -2.14 -3.57
N ILE A 117 -0.52 -1.58 -4.67
CA ILE A 117 -1.32 -1.20 -5.84
C ILE A 117 -1.89 -2.45 -6.52
N LYS A 118 -1.09 -3.51 -6.68
CA LYS A 118 -1.53 -4.80 -7.27
C LYS A 118 -2.62 -5.49 -6.46
N THR A 119 -2.68 -5.26 -5.14
CA THR A 119 -3.76 -5.78 -4.27
C THR A 119 -5.10 -5.04 -4.50
N GLY A 120 -5.14 -4.07 -5.42
CA GLY A 120 -6.34 -3.29 -5.71
C GLY A 120 -6.59 -2.17 -4.72
N LYS A 121 -5.55 -1.69 -4.02
CA LYS A 121 -5.63 -0.54 -3.12
C LYS A 121 -5.04 0.70 -3.81
N PRO A 122 -5.85 1.54 -4.49
CA PRO A 122 -5.35 2.70 -5.23
C PRO A 122 -5.08 3.93 -4.36
N THR A 123 -4.82 3.74 -3.06
CA THR A 123 -4.64 4.84 -2.09
C THR A 123 -3.28 4.80 -1.44
N CYS A 124 -2.72 5.97 -1.12
CA CYS A 124 -1.45 6.06 -0.40
C CYS A 124 -1.60 5.49 1.03
N PRO A 125 -0.70 4.60 1.49
CA PRO A 125 -0.74 4.06 2.85
C PRO A 125 -0.64 5.10 3.97
N MET A 126 0.06 6.22 3.72
CA MET A 126 0.27 7.26 4.75
C MET A 126 -0.84 8.30 4.81
N CYS A 127 -1.33 8.78 3.67
CA CYS A 127 -2.28 9.90 3.64
C CYS A 127 -3.61 9.58 2.96
N ARG A 128 -3.82 8.34 2.52
CA ARG A 128 -5.05 7.86 1.85
C ARG A 128 -5.46 8.63 0.58
N LYS A 129 -4.58 9.47 0.02
CA LYS A 129 -4.81 10.14 -1.27
C LYS A 129 -4.80 9.12 -2.41
N SER A 130 -5.66 9.32 -3.41
CA SER A 130 -5.69 8.47 -4.61
C SER A 130 -4.36 8.53 -5.35
N LEU A 131 -3.85 7.37 -5.76
CA LEU A 131 -2.66 7.22 -6.59
C LEU A 131 -3.00 7.29 -8.09
N ILE A 132 -4.26 7.02 -8.42
CA ILE A 132 -4.81 7.00 -9.77
C ILE A 132 -5.37 8.38 -10.10
N GLU A 133 -5.12 8.83 -11.33
CA GLU A 133 -5.64 10.11 -11.84
C GLU A 133 -7.18 10.12 -11.80
N PRO A 134 -7.80 11.18 -11.24
CA PRO A 134 -9.25 11.26 -11.04
C PRO A 134 -10.10 11.22 -12.33
N GLY A 135 -9.49 11.27 -13.52
CA GLY A 135 -10.19 11.17 -14.82
C GLY A 135 -10.36 9.74 -15.36
N SER A 136 -9.85 8.72 -14.66
CA SER A 136 -9.75 7.36 -15.20
C SER A 136 -10.53 6.29 -14.41
N GLN A 137 -11.19 6.63 -13.31
CA GLN A 137 -12.05 5.67 -12.61
C GLN A 137 -13.45 5.65 -13.24
N PRO A 138 -14.01 4.47 -13.61
CA PRO A 138 -15.46 4.34 -13.65
C PRO A 138 -15.96 4.54 -12.22
N GLU A 139 -16.89 5.48 -12.06
CA GLU A 139 -17.49 5.86 -10.79
C GLU A 139 -18.01 4.62 -10.05
N THR A 140 -17.20 4.03 -9.16
CA THR A 140 -17.75 3.21 -8.08
C THR A 140 -18.27 4.23 -7.07
N GLN A 141 -19.51 4.64 -7.32
CA GLN A 141 -20.30 5.47 -6.42
C GLN A 141 -20.42 4.73 -5.09
N GLU A 142 -19.50 5.01 -4.17
CA GLU A 142 -19.75 4.84 -2.74
C GLU A 142 -20.83 5.87 -2.39
N SER A 143 -22.07 5.45 -2.60
CA SER A 143 -23.29 6.18 -2.30
C SER A 143 -23.38 6.29 -0.78
N THR A 144 -22.69 7.28 -0.22
CA THR A 144 -23.04 7.82 1.09
C THR A 144 -24.30 8.66 0.89
N PRO A 145 -25.48 8.26 1.40
CA PRO A 145 -26.66 9.10 1.32
C PRO A 145 -26.45 10.26 2.30
N GLN A 146 -26.14 11.44 1.79
CA GLN A 146 -26.29 12.67 2.56
C GLN A 146 -27.78 12.94 2.74
N LEU A 147 -28.31 12.67 3.93
CA LEU A 147 -29.64 13.11 4.31
C LEU A 147 -29.60 14.57 4.81
N PRO A 148 -30.41 15.47 4.24
CA PRO A 148 -30.51 16.84 4.70
C PRO A 148 -31.53 16.97 5.84
N GLY A 149 -31.04 17.22 7.05
CA GLY A 149 -31.76 17.95 8.10
C GLY A 149 -32.86 17.22 8.90
N HIS A 150 -32.94 17.64 10.16
CA HIS A 150 -34.09 17.63 11.08
C HIS A 150 -34.11 16.62 12.25
N ASN A 151 -34.11 17.22 13.45
CA ASN A 151 -34.57 16.78 14.78
C ASN A 151 -33.75 15.80 15.63
N GLN A 152 -32.89 16.41 16.44
CA GLN A 152 -32.85 16.29 17.90
C GLN A 152 -33.99 15.47 18.54
N PHE A 153 -33.73 14.21 18.95
CA PHE A 153 -34.25 13.53 20.16
C PHE A 153 -33.67 12.10 20.23
N ALA A 154 -33.45 11.60 21.45
CA ALA A 154 -32.97 10.27 21.85
C ALA A 154 -31.44 10.04 21.94
N LEU A 155 -30.82 10.74 22.90
CA LEU A 155 -29.81 10.15 23.79
C LEU A 155 -30.52 9.13 24.68
N ASP A 156 -30.20 7.84 24.56
CA ASP A 156 -30.30 6.79 25.61
C ASP A 156 -30.45 5.42 24.94
N VAL A 157 -29.36 4.76 24.52
CA VAL A 157 -29.15 3.29 24.59
C VAL A 157 -27.68 2.98 24.21
N ILE A 158 -26.66 3.45 24.96
CA ILE A 158 -25.38 2.72 25.16
C ILE A 158 -24.76 3.20 26.49
N MET A 159 -25.42 2.90 27.61
CA MET A 159 -24.77 2.84 28.93
C MET A 159 -24.62 1.35 29.26
N GLY A 160 -23.42 0.79 29.20
CA GLY A 160 -23.26 -0.62 29.61
C GLY A 160 -21.94 -1.36 29.35
N LEU A 161 -20.82 -0.70 29.04
CA LEU A 161 -19.54 -1.41 28.84
C LEU A 161 -18.31 -0.68 29.38
N ASP A 162 -18.47 0.09 30.47
CA ASP A 162 -17.41 0.91 31.09
C ASP A 162 -17.08 0.54 32.55
N HIS A 163 -17.04 -0.76 32.90
CA HIS A 163 -16.72 -1.10 34.30
C HIS A 163 -15.97 -2.42 34.54
N MET A 164 -14.84 -2.67 33.85
CA MET A 164 -13.91 -3.74 34.30
C MET A 164 -12.40 -3.46 34.21
N PHE A 165 -11.92 -2.25 33.89
CA PHE A 165 -10.48 -1.97 33.91
C PHE A 165 -10.13 -0.66 34.63
N SER A 166 -10.49 -0.55 35.91
CA SER A 166 -9.81 0.37 36.83
C SER A 166 -10.13 -0.02 38.27
N ASP A 167 -9.44 -1.06 38.76
CA ASP A 167 -8.98 -1.06 40.16
C ASP A 167 -7.93 -2.16 40.40
N ARG A 168 -6.65 -1.82 40.21
CA ARG A 168 -5.55 -2.32 41.03
C ARG A 168 -4.31 -1.48 40.80
N THR A 169 -4.29 -0.34 41.48
CA THR A 169 -3.02 0.23 41.92
C THR A 169 -2.54 -0.60 43.09
N ASP A 170 -1.37 -1.23 42.97
CA ASP A 170 -0.49 -1.35 44.13
C ASP A 170 0.97 -1.43 43.71
N ALA A 171 1.79 -0.69 44.44
CA ALA A 171 3.13 -0.28 44.11
C ALA A 171 4.13 -1.42 44.34
N HIS A 172 4.80 -1.93 43.29
CA HIS A 172 6.00 -2.77 43.43
C HIS A 172 6.85 -2.89 42.15
N PHE A 173 7.13 -1.78 41.44
CA PHE A 173 8.11 -1.82 40.34
C PHE A 173 9.05 -0.61 40.30
N ALA A 174 9.52 -0.19 41.48
CA ALA A 174 10.73 0.60 41.62
C ALA A 174 11.79 -0.26 42.30
N ARG A 175 12.59 -0.99 41.49
CA ARG A 175 13.96 -1.51 41.74
C ARG A 175 14.25 -2.70 40.82
N ALA A 176 14.86 -2.47 39.66
CA ALA A 176 15.64 -3.50 38.94
C ALA A 176 16.48 -2.94 37.76
N PHE A 177 16.99 -1.71 37.84
CA PHE A 177 17.93 -1.17 36.82
C PHE A 177 19.28 -0.80 37.43
N ASP A 178 19.76 -1.62 38.36
CA ASP A 178 21.13 -1.55 38.85
C ASP A 178 21.59 -2.98 39.19
N GLN A 179 22.78 -3.35 38.70
CA GLN A 179 23.49 -4.63 38.83
C GLN A 179 23.25 -5.68 37.72
N ARG A 180 24.03 -5.57 36.65
CA ARG A 180 24.81 -6.69 36.08
C ARG A 180 25.95 -6.18 35.20
N SER A 181 26.92 -5.53 35.83
CA SER A 181 28.33 -5.79 35.49
C SER A 181 28.61 -7.22 35.95
N ARG A 182 28.67 -8.15 35.00
CA ARG A 182 29.30 -9.45 35.19
C ARG A 182 30.00 -9.83 33.89
N ASP A 183 31.30 -9.91 34.04
CA ASP A 183 32.28 -10.58 33.22
C ASP A 183 31.77 -11.97 32.78
N ASP A 184 31.90 -12.25 31.48
CA ASP A 184 31.81 -13.59 30.87
C ASP A 184 32.76 -13.51 29.66
N ASP A 185 34.07 -13.58 29.92
CA ASP A 185 34.89 -14.80 29.88
C ASP A 185 34.68 -15.58 28.59
N GLY A 186 35.74 -15.59 27.78
CA GLY A 186 35.68 -16.01 26.39
C GLY A 186 35.49 -17.50 26.18
N ASP A 187 35.05 -17.82 24.96
CA ASP A 187 35.27 -19.14 24.38
C ASP A 187 35.61 -18.97 22.89
N ASP A 188 36.91 -18.83 22.64
CA ASP A 188 37.55 -18.76 21.34
C ASP A 188 37.98 -20.18 20.92
N HIS A 189 37.02 -21.07 20.70
CA HIS A 189 37.28 -22.44 20.25
C HIS A 189 36.25 -22.94 19.24
N SER A 190 36.41 -22.55 17.96
CA SER A 190 35.93 -23.38 16.82
C SER A 190 36.52 -22.96 15.47
N ARG A 191 37.83 -22.70 15.41
CA ARG A 191 38.55 -22.34 14.17
C ARG A 191 39.34 -23.49 13.50
N ASN A 192 39.25 -24.75 13.93
CA ASN A 192 40.22 -25.76 13.46
C ASN A 192 39.68 -27.19 13.14
N GLU A 193 38.51 -27.34 12.52
CA GLU A 193 38.03 -28.68 12.07
C GLU A 193 37.78 -28.78 10.55
N TYR A 194 38.65 -28.22 9.72
CA TYR A 194 38.67 -28.53 8.29
C TYR A 194 40.10 -28.72 7.78
N SER A 195 40.69 -29.86 8.11
CA SER A 195 41.96 -30.33 7.54
C SER A 195 41.93 -31.86 7.50
N GLY A 196 41.42 -32.44 6.40
CA GLY A 196 41.41 -33.90 6.28
C GLY A 196 40.67 -34.53 5.10
N MET A 197 40.64 -33.93 3.90
CA MET A 197 39.97 -34.55 2.74
C MET A 197 40.79 -34.58 1.43
N TYR A 198 42.11 -34.71 1.53
CA TYR A 198 42.92 -35.20 0.40
C TYR A 198 44.05 -36.10 0.92
N SER A 199 43.82 -37.41 0.92
CA SER A 199 44.83 -38.46 0.87
C SER A 199 44.22 -39.67 0.20
#